data_AF-A0A1J0RCM7-F1
#
_entry.id   AF-A0A1J0RCM7-F1
#
_cell.length_a   1.000
_cell.length_b   1.000
_cell.length_c   1.000
_cell.angle_alpha   90.00
_cell.angle_beta   90.00
_cell.angle_gamma   90.00
#
_symmetry.space_group_name_H-M   'P 1'
#
loop_
_entity.id
_entity.type
_entity.pdbx_description
1 polymer ?
#
loop_
_entity_poly.entity_id
_entity_poly.type
_entity_poly.pdbx_seq_one_letter_code
_entity_poly.pdbx_strand_id
1 'polypeptide(L)'
;MAAETSRTNSCGNANSGVGKAATQTVVATIACLCASDSANGGNNACFYEKATAAQAFDGTADEIQGWQTILTECNAVHPNYQKLGYTQLPSIITAVRAELYAAKGSGVNKIGILGAIQGGGSGACDGDHVSNNGECASFRTGANKVTLPTWMTVLADAIAEAEQQKTKTKKATPAGAQVHTLNETLTTLLNLNAMEDLKQPTASPTQAAKTPSGDSKKQQEEVEEKCNNIDKEPDCNQHKNPKCTWDGEAKRPKKKCTLSETGKQTAAKEAENQEGKDGKSDCSARIRNFVRQ
;
A
#
# COMPACT_ATOMS: atom_id res chain seq x y z
N MET A 1 -3.15 5.84 1.04
CA MET A 1 -3.20 6.31 -0.35
C MET A 1 -2.95 7.81 -0.30
N ALA A 2 -2.19 8.41 -1.20
CA ALA A 2 -2.15 9.87 -1.25
C ALA A 2 -3.45 10.32 -1.94
N ALA A 3 -4.55 10.30 -1.19
CA ALA A 3 -5.83 10.81 -1.68
C ALA A 3 -5.65 12.29 -2.05
N GLU A 4 -6.36 12.74 -3.07
CA GLU A 4 -6.47 14.16 -3.38
C GLU A 4 -7.66 14.75 -2.63
N THR A 5 -7.81 16.07 -2.65
CA THR A 5 -8.91 16.80 -1.97
C THR A 5 -10.30 16.56 -2.56
N SER A 6 -10.45 15.53 -3.40
CA SER A 6 -11.74 14.97 -3.82
C SER A 6 -11.58 13.56 -4.38
N ARG A 7 -12.68 12.79 -4.37
CA ARG A 7 -12.74 11.48 -5.02
C ARG A 7 -12.53 11.59 -6.53
N THR A 8 -13.15 12.58 -7.18
CA THR A 8 -12.94 12.87 -8.60
C THR A 8 -11.48 13.15 -8.95
N ASN A 9 -10.72 13.84 -8.11
CA ASN A 9 -9.29 14.08 -8.36
C ASN A 9 -8.46 12.81 -8.14
N SER A 10 -8.82 12.02 -7.13
CA SER A 10 -8.16 10.76 -6.81
C SER A 10 -8.39 9.69 -7.88
N CYS A 11 -9.61 9.65 -8.43
CA CYS A 11 -10.14 8.57 -9.27
C CYS A 11 -10.38 8.96 -10.73
N GLY A 12 -10.46 10.26 -11.05
CA GLY A 12 -10.58 10.81 -12.40
C GLY A 12 -12.00 11.22 -12.79
N ASN A 13 -12.15 11.80 -13.98
CA ASN A 13 -13.41 12.40 -14.45
C ASN A 13 -14.03 11.74 -15.70
N ALA A 14 -13.57 10.53 -16.07
CA ALA A 14 -14.02 9.70 -17.19
C ALA A 14 -14.02 10.34 -18.60
N ASN A 15 -13.60 11.61 -18.74
CA ASN A 15 -13.53 12.34 -20.00
C ASN A 15 -12.08 12.55 -20.44
N SER A 16 -11.27 13.19 -19.59
CA SER A 16 -9.89 13.59 -19.90
C SER A 16 -8.99 13.78 -18.68
N GLY A 17 -9.54 13.75 -17.47
CA GLY A 17 -8.80 13.84 -16.22
C GLY A 17 -8.54 12.47 -15.64
N VAL A 18 -7.27 12.08 -15.60
CA VAL A 18 -6.82 10.83 -14.97
C VAL A 18 -6.95 10.92 -13.45
N GLY A 19 -7.26 9.80 -12.80
CA GLY A 19 -7.23 9.69 -11.35
C GLY A 19 -5.79 9.72 -10.85
N LYS A 20 -5.42 10.75 -10.10
CA LYS A 20 -4.04 10.94 -9.65
C LYS A 20 -3.59 9.82 -8.72
N ALA A 21 -4.41 9.47 -7.73
CA ALA A 21 -4.12 8.39 -6.79
C ALA A 21 -4.23 7.01 -7.46
N ALA A 22 -5.30 6.81 -8.26
CA ALA A 22 -5.53 5.55 -8.97
C ALA A 22 -4.38 5.21 -9.95
N THR A 23 -3.76 6.21 -10.56
CA THR A 23 -2.60 6.00 -11.46
C THR A 23 -1.38 5.45 -10.73
N GLN A 24 -1.20 5.78 -9.45
CA GLN A 24 -0.02 5.36 -8.70
C GLN A 24 -0.13 3.90 -8.26
N THR A 25 -1.23 3.49 -7.61
CA THR A 25 -1.30 2.17 -6.97
C THR A 25 -2.55 1.37 -7.32
N VAL A 26 -2.40 0.04 -7.32
CA VAL A 26 -3.53 -0.90 -7.40
C VAL A 26 -4.51 -0.65 -6.25
N VAL A 27 -3.99 -0.39 -5.05
CA VAL A 27 -4.78 -0.19 -3.83
C VAL A 27 -5.65 1.06 -3.93
N ALA A 28 -5.11 2.19 -4.42
CA ALA A 28 -5.92 3.38 -4.69
C ALA A 28 -6.93 3.17 -5.83
N THR A 29 -6.58 2.38 -6.85
CA THR A 29 -7.53 2.00 -7.91
C THR A 29 -8.70 1.21 -7.32
N ILE A 30 -8.42 0.22 -6.46
CA ILE A 30 -9.44 -0.56 -5.75
C ILE A 30 -10.28 0.34 -4.84
N ALA A 31 -9.68 1.32 -4.15
CA ALA A 31 -10.43 2.30 -3.36
C ALA A 31 -11.46 3.05 -4.21
N CYS A 32 -11.06 3.53 -5.39
CA CYS A 32 -11.95 4.25 -6.31
C CYS A 32 -13.15 3.40 -6.76
N LEU A 33 -12.93 2.10 -6.95
CA LEU A 33 -13.95 1.13 -7.36
C LEU A 33 -14.87 0.72 -6.19
N CYS A 34 -14.29 0.47 -5.02
CA CYS A 34 -14.97 -0.29 -3.98
C CYS A 34 -15.33 0.51 -2.74
N ALA A 35 -14.68 1.65 -2.49
CA ALA A 35 -14.90 2.42 -1.27
C ALA A 35 -16.22 3.20 -1.35
N SER A 36 -16.97 3.23 -0.25
CA SER A 36 -17.97 4.27 -0.02
C SER A 36 -17.27 5.60 0.27
N ASP A 37 -18.00 6.70 0.24
CA ASP A 37 -17.55 7.97 0.82
C ASP A 37 -18.67 8.62 1.63
N SER A 38 -18.41 9.80 2.21
CA SER A 38 -19.37 10.50 3.06
C SER A 38 -20.59 11.05 2.32
N ALA A 39 -20.47 11.27 1.00
CA ALA A 39 -21.56 11.76 0.16
C ALA A 39 -22.33 10.61 -0.49
N ASN A 40 -21.62 9.56 -0.89
CA ASN A 40 -22.09 8.38 -1.60
C ASN A 40 -21.85 7.15 -0.72
N GLY A 41 -22.65 7.04 0.34
CA GLY A 41 -22.66 5.89 1.23
C GLY A 41 -23.27 4.65 0.57
N GLY A 42 -22.91 3.46 1.05
CA GLY A 42 -23.54 2.22 0.60
C GLY A 42 -22.95 1.62 -0.67
N ASN A 43 -21.74 2.02 -1.08
CA ASN A 43 -21.10 1.48 -2.28
C ASN A 43 -20.85 -0.04 -2.12
N ASN A 44 -21.63 -0.82 -2.87
CA ASN A 44 -21.57 -2.27 -2.98
C ASN A 44 -21.09 -2.71 -4.38
N ALA A 45 -20.53 -1.80 -5.19
CA ALA A 45 -20.16 -2.07 -6.59
C ALA A 45 -19.15 -3.23 -6.71
N CYS A 46 -18.26 -3.37 -5.72
CA CYS A 46 -17.34 -4.51 -5.66
C CYS A 46 -17.93 -5.76 -5.01
N PHE A 47 -18.92 -5.62 -4.12
CA PHE A 47 -19.51 -6.71 -3.35
C PHE A 47 -21.01 -6.46 -3.19
N TYR A 48 -21.83 -7.08 -4.05
CA TYR A 48 -23.27 -6.84 -4.20
C TYR A 48 -24.07 -6.64 -2.89
N GLU A 49 -23.71 -7.33 -1.81
CA GLU A 49 -24.48 -7.33 -0.56
C GLU A 49 -23.87 -6.46 0.56
N LYS A 50 -22.64 -5.97 0.39
CA LYS A 50 -21.89 -5.37 1.49
C LYS A 50 -21.20 -4.08 1.07
N ALA A 51 -21.69 -2.99 1.65
CA ALA A 51 -21.04 -1.70 1.54
C ALA A 51 -19.71 -1.68 2.31
N THR A 52 -18.72 -1.00 1.76
CA THR A 52 -17.46 -0.72 2.46
C THR A 52 -17.59 0.54 3.33
N ALA A 53 -16.68 0.70 4.29
CA ALA A 53 -16.60 1.90 5.11
C ALA A 53 -16.36 3.15 4.25
N ALA A 54 -16.83 4.31 4.73
CA ALA A 54 -16.62 5.58 4.07
C ALA A 54 -15.13 5.95 4.07
N GLN A 55 -14.59 6.15 2.88
CA GLN A 55 -13.25 6.65 2.64
C GLN A 55 -13.26 8.18 2.58
N ALA A 56 -12.35 8.81 3.31
CA ALA A 56 -12.08 10.23 3.14
C ALA A 56 -11.21 10.46 1.91
N PHE A 57 -11.64 11.35 1.02
CA PHE A 57 -10.88 11.84 -0.13
C PHE A 57 -10.58 13.33 0.06
N ASP A 58 -9.83 13.63 1.11
CA ASP A 58 -9.61 15.00 1.61
C ASP A 58 -8.14 15.46 1.51
N GLY A 59 -7.26 14.65 0.90
CA GLY A 59 -5.83 14.94 0.87
C GLY A 59 -5.00 14.27 1.96
N THR A 60 -5.64 13.67 2.98
CA THR A 60 -4.95 13.27 4.23
C THR A 60 -5.03 11.77 4.56
N ALA A 61 -5.82 11.02 3.80
CA ALA A 61 -6.15 9.64 4.15
C ALA A 61 -5.09 8.61 3.69
N ASP A 62 -4.12 8.32 4.56
CA ASP A 62 -3.06 7.36 4.25
C ASP A 62 -3.51 5.88 4.25
N GLU A 63 -4.60 5.53 4.92
CA GLU A 63 -5.15 4.18 4.95
C GLU A 63 -6.56 4.12 4.35
N ILE A 64 -6.87 3.00 3.67
CA ILE A 64 -8.22 2.76 3.16
C ILE A 64 -9.07 2.17 4.29
N GLN A 65 -10.06 2.92 4.77
CA GLN A 65 -10.90 2.54 5.92
C GLN A 65 -11.66 1.21 5.69
N GLY A 66 -11.99 0.89 4.44
CA GLY A 66 -12.68 -0.35 4.05
C GLY A 66 -11.78 -1.53 3.68
N TRP A 67 -10.44 -1.41 3.79
CA TRP A 67 -9.51 -2.35 3.16
C TRP A 67 -9.68 -3.80 3.62
N GLN A 68 -9.83 -4.03 4.92
CA GLN A 68 -10.01 -5.39 5.44
C GLN A 68 -11.33 -6.02 4.99
N THR A 69 -12.38 -5.22 4.83
CA THR A 69 -13.64 -5.71 4.26
C THR A 69 -13.44 -6.11 2.81
N ILE A 70 -12.79 -5.26 2.01
CA ILE A 70 -12.46 -5.54 0.61
C ILE A 70 -11.66 -6.85 0.48
N LEU A 71 -10.62 -7.04 1.30
CA LEU A 71 -9.83 -8.26 1.31
C LEU A 71 -10.65 -9.49 1.71
N THR A 72 -11.49 -9.37 2.74
CA THR A 72 -12.32 -10.49 3.23
C THR A 72 -13.28 -10.98 2.14
N GLU A 73 -13.99 -10.05 1.50
CA GLU A 73 -14.95 -10.41 0.44
C GLU A 73 -14.23 -10.92 -0.82
N CYS A 74 -13.10 -10.33 -1.20
CA CYS A 74 -12.26 -10.82 -2.30
C CYS A 74 -11.81 -12.28 -2.05
N ASN A 75 -11.37 -12.60 -0.84
CA ASN A 75 -10.96 -13.95 -0.46
C ASN A 75 -12.14 -14.94 -0.47
N ALA A 76 -13.36 -14.49 -0.14
CA ALA A 76 -14.55 -15.31 -0.20
C ALA A 76 -14.92 -15.69 -1.64
N VAL A 77 -14.79 -14.74 -2.59
CA VAL A 77 -15.02 -14.98 -4.02
C VAL A 77 -13.88 -15.78 -4.66
N HIS A 78 -12.66 -15.62 -4.16
CA HIS A 78 -11.46 -16.30 -4.67
C HIS A 78 -10.78 -17.15 -3.58
N PRO A 79 -11.41 -18.22 -3.07
CA PRO A 79 -10.89 -18.98 -1.91
C PRO A 79 -9.57 -19.72 -2.18
N ASN A 80 -9.14 -19.77 -3.44
CA ASN A 80 -7.88 -20.37 -3.87
C ASN A 80 -6.82 -19.32 -4.27
N TYR A 81 -6.97 -18.07 -3.84
CA TYR A 81 -6.04 -16.99 -4.22
C TYR A 81 -4.58 -17.31 -3.86
N GLN A 82 -4.32 -18.09 -2.80
CA GLN A 82 -2.98 -18.53 -2.42
C GLN A 82 -2.35 -19.52 -3.41
N LYS A 83 -3.16 -20.15 -4.27
CA LYS A 83 -2.71 -21.00 -5.37
C LYS A 83 -2.43 -20.21 -6.64
N LEU A 84 -2.67 -18.90 -6.64
CA LEU A 84 -2.20 -18.01 -7.69
C LEU A 84 -0.67 -17.93 -7.61
N GLY A 85 -0.04 -18.71 -8.47
CA GLY A 85 1.37 -18.67 -8.76
C GLY A 85 1.71 -17.58 -9.77
N TYR A 86 2.97 -17.21 -9.74
CA TYR A 86 3.66 -16.30 -10.64
C TYR A 86 3.27 -16.46 -12.12
N THR A 87 3.07 -17.70 -12.58
CA THR A 87 2.73 -18.01 -13.98
C THR A 87 1.35 -17.51 -14.42
N GLN A 88 0.43 -17.21 -13.49
CA GLN A 88 -0.90 -16.67 -13.84
C GLN A 88 -0.91 -15.14 -13.92
N LEU A 89 0.06 -14.44 -13.32
CA LEU A 89 0.09 -12.98 -13.31
C LEU A 89 0.12 -12.31 -14.70
N PRO A 90 0.82 -12.84 -15.72
CA PRO A 90 0.73 -12.30 -17.08
C PRO A 90 -0.71 -12.31 -17.62
N SER A 91 -1.47 -13.37 -17.33
CA SER A 91 -2.86 -13.49 -17.77
C SER A 91 -3.77 -12.51 -17.03
N ILE A 92 -3.52 -12.28 -15.73
CA ILE A 92 -4.25 -11.29 -14.91
C ILE A 92 -4.00 -9.88 -15.44
N ILE A 93 -2.73 -9.48 -15.67
CA ILE A 93 -2.42 -8.16 -16.24
C ILE A 93 -3.06 -8.00 -17.61
N THR A 94 -3.05 -9.04 -18.44
CA THR A 94 -3.71 -9.02 -19.76
C THR A 94 -5.21 -8.80 -19.62
N ALA A 95 -5.87 -9.48 -18.69
CA ALA A 95 -7.31 -9.31 -18.43
C ALA A 95 -7.63 -7.89 -17.93
N VAL A 96 -6.83 -7.35 -17.00
CA VAL A 96 -7.01 -5.98 -16.51
C VAL A 96 -6.77 -4.95 -17.61
N ARG A 97 -5.78 -5.18 -18.48
CA ARG A 97 -5.56 -4.34 -19.67
C ARG A 97 -6.74 -4.42 -20.64
N ALA A 98 -7.27 -5.62 -20.89
CA ALA A 98 -8.45 -5.79 -21.75
C ALA A 98 -9.65 -5.03 -21.18
N GLU A 99 -9.88 -5.10 -19.87
CA GLU A 99 -10.92 -4.36 -19.17
C GLU A 99 -10.72 -2.84 -19.26
N LEU A 100 -9.48 -2.36 -19.14
CA LEU A 100 -9.14 -0.94 -19.30
C LEU A 100 -9.52 -0.41 -20.70
N TYR A 101 -9.39 -1.25 -21.73
CA TYR A 101 -9.74 -0.92 -23.11
C TYR A 101 -11.15 -1.38 -23.51
N ALA A 102 -11.90 -2.00 -22.61
CA ALA A 102 -13.29 -2.34 -22.85
C ALA A 102 -14.11 -1.04 -22.97
N ALA A 103 -15.03 -1.01 -23.93
CA ALA A 103 -15.95 0.11 -24.06
C ALA A 103 -16.88 0.19 -22.85
N LYS A 104 -16.91 1.35 -22.21
CA LYS A 104 -17.77 1.71 -21.08
C LYS A 104 -18.73 2.83 -21.46
N GLY A 105 -19.87 2.89 -20.76
CA GLY A 105 -20.95 3.84 -21.02
C GLY A 105 -21.70 3.56 -22.34
N SER A 106 -22.96 3.98 -22.40
CA SER A 106 -23.80 3.84 -23.59
C SER A 106 -23.50 4.94 -24.63
N GLY A 107 -23.56 4.58 -25.91
CA GLY A 107 -23.53 5.53 -27.03
C GLY A 107 -22.15 6.03 -27.48
N VAL A 108 -21.21 6.30 -26.56
CA VAL A 108 -19.88 6.88 -26.91
C VAL A 108 -18.71 5.91 -26.79
N ASN A 109 -18.93 4.71 -26.23
CA ASN A 109 -17.93 3.65 -26.06
C ASN A 109 -16.58 4.15 -25.52
N LYS A 110 -16.58 4.54 -24.24
CA LYS A 110 -15.40 5.12 -23.59
C LYS A 110 -14.41 4.04 -23.19
N ILE A 111 -13.14 4.26 -23.52
CA ILE A 111 -12.02 3.43 -23.06
C ILE A 111 -11.17 4.20 -22.03
N GLY A 112 -10.34 3.46 -21.28
CA GLY A 112 -9.48 3.98 -20.23
C GLY A 112 -10.20 4.13 -18.89
N ILE A 113 -11.19 3.27 -18.63
CA ILE A 113 -11.97 3.30 -17.39
C ILE A 113 -12.01 1.87 -16.84
N LEU A 114 -11.55 1.70 -15.60
CA LEU A 114 -11.80 0.49 -14.82
C LEU A 114 -13.03 0.72 -13.94
N GLY A 115 -13.88 -0.29 -13.79
CA GLY A 115 -15.10 -0.20 -12.99
C GLY A 115 -16.34 0.15 -13.79
N ALA A 116 -17.39 0.51 -13.06
CA ALA A 116 -18.70 0.81 -13.61
C ALA A 116 -18.85 2.31 -13.85
N ILE A 117 -19.45 2.67 -14.98
CA ILE A 117 -19.91 4.04 -15.22
C ILE A 117 -21.28 3.97 -15.88
N GLN A 118 -22.20 4.79 -15.38
CA GLN A 118 -23.60 4.76 -15.78
C GLN A 118 -23.86 5.62 -17.00
N GLY A 119 -25.01 5.39 -17.65
CA GLY A 119 -25.46 6.16 -18.81
C GLY A 119 -24.38 6.31 -19.88
N GLY A 120 -24.25 7.51 -20.45
CA GLY A 120 -23.24 7.80 -21.47
C GLY A 120 -21.80 7.95 -20.95
N GLY A 121 -21.60 7.82 -19.63
CA GLY A 121 -20.30 7.92 -18.97
C GLY A 121 -19.63 9.28 -19.09
N SER A 122 -20.38 10.36 -19.30
CA SER A 122 -19.86 11.73 -19.34
C SER A 122 -19.54 12.29 -17.94
N GLY A 123 -19.94 11.61 -16.87
CA GLY A 123 -19.73 12.03 -15.49
C GLY A 123 -18.37 11.63 -14.92
N ALA A 124 -18.16 11.91 -13.64
CA ALA A 124 -16.91 11.64 -12.93
C ALA A 124 -16.87 10.24 -12.30
N CYS A 125 -15.65 9.80 -11.95
CA CYS A 125 -15.46 8.67 -11.05
C CYS A 125 -15.52 9.15 -9.59
N ASP A 126 -16.70 9.61 -9.18
CA ASP A 126 -16.96 10.19 -7.86
C ASP A 126 -17.74 9.24 -6.93
N GLY A 127 -17.99 8.01 -7.37
CA GLY A 127 -18.71 7.01 -6.59
C GLY A 127 -20.22 7.18 -6.57
N ASP A 128 -20.77 8.13 -7.33
CA ASP A 128 -22.19 8.23 -7.56
C ASP A 128 -22.61 7.28 -8.69
N HIS A 129 -23.63 6.47 -8.46
CA HIS A 129 -24.20 5.57 -9.46
C HIS A 129 -25.37 6.19 -10.23
N VAL A 130 -25.67 7.48 -10.04
CA VAL A 130 -26.67 8.22 -10.82
C VAL A 130 -26.01 9.18 -11.83
N SER A 131 -26.78 9.65 -12.82
CA SER A 131 -26.42 10.81 -13.66
C SER A 131 -25.12 10.74 -14.52
N ASN A 132 -24.75 9.55 -15.00
CA ASN A 132 -23.56 9.27 -15.83
C ASN A 132 -22.21 9.22 -15.09
N ASN A 133 -22.24 9.27 -13.77
CA ASN A 133 -21.08 9.06 -12.90
C ASN A 133 -20.83 7.56 -12.67
N GLY A 134 -19.83 7.21 -11.87
CA GLY A 134 -19.69 5.84 -11.41
C GLY A 134 -18.60 5.57 -10.36
N GLU A 135 -18.67 4.36 -9.82
CA GLU A 135 -17.62 3.72 -9.05
C GLU A 135 -16.54 3.19 -9.99
N CYS A 136 -15.68 4.12 -10.45
CA CYS A 136 -14.67 3.83 -11.44
C CYS A 136 -13.31 4.44 -11.10
N ALA A 137 -12.31 4.08 -11.90
CA ALA A 137 -11.03 4.78 -12.00
C ALA A 137 -10.76 5.10 -13.46
N SER A 138 -10.49 6.37 -13.76
CA SER A 138 -10.20 6.83 -15.12
C SER A 138 -8.72 7.05 -15.34
N PHE A 139 -8.23 6.49 -16.45
CA PHE A 139 -6.88 6.63 -16.99
C PHE A 139 -6.91 7.27 -18.37
N ARG A 140 -8.03 7.90 -18.70
CA ARG A 140 -8.31 8.51 -19.99
C ARG A 140 -7.76 9.93 -20.04
N THR A 141 -7.00 10.22 -21.09
CA THR A 141 -6.43 11.56 -21.37
C THR A 141 -7.10 12.24 -22.56
N GLY A 142 -8.07 11.56 -23.20
CA GLY A 142 -8.86 12.11 -24.30
C GLY A 142 -9.76 11.07 -24.97
N ALA A 143 -10.41 11.45 -26.07
CA ALA A 143 -11.48 10.68 -26.72
C ALA A 143 -11.16 9.19 -26.97
N ASN A 144 -9.93 8.89 -27.39
CA ASN A 144 -9.43 7.54 -27.61
C ASN A 144 -8.00 7.41 -27.07
N LYS A 145 -7.69 8.17 -26.02
CA LYS A 145 -6.35 8.22 -25.44
C LYS A 145 -6.40 7.73 -24.00
N VAL A 146 -5.56 6.74 -23.73
CA VAL A 146 -5.44 6.08 -22.43
C VAL A 146 -3.96 6.12 -22.05
N THR A 147 -3.69 6.57 -20.84
CA THR A 147 -2.37 6.44 -20.22
C THR A 147 -2.41 5.21 -19.33
N LEU A 148 -1.47 4.28 -19.47
CA LEU A 148 -1.45 3.13 -18.58
C LEU A 148 -1.13 3.57 -17.14
N PRO A 149 -1.77 2.97 -16.12
CA PRO A 149 -1.38 3.20 -14.74
C PRO A 149 0.09 2.81 -14.50
N THR A 150 0.79 3.56 -13.66
CA THR A 150 2.20 3.31 -13.31
C THR A 150 2.37 1.90 -12.74
N TRP A 151 1.51 1.51 -11.81
CA TRP A 151 1.54 0.18 -11.20
C TRP A 151 1.42 -0.95 -12.22
N MET A 152 0.71 -0.77 -13.34
CA MET A 152 0.58 -1.83 -14.35
C MET A 152 1.90 -2.03 -15.12
N THR A 153 2.62 -0.95 -15.38
CA THR A 153 3.96 -1.01 -15.98
C THR A 153 4.95 -1.68 -15.03
N VAL A 154 4.97 -1.26 -13.77
CA VAL A 154 5.84 -1.84 -12.74
C VAL A 154 5.59 -3.34 -12.56
N LEU A 155 4.33 -3.77 -12.54
CA LEU A 155 4.00 -5.20 -12.47
C LEU A 155 4.42 -5.98 -13.71
N ALA A 156 4.32 -5.40 -14.90
CA ALA A 156 4.78 -6.05 -16.12
C ALA A 156 6.30 -6.23 -16.13
N ASP A 157 7.05 -5.22 -15.68
CA ASP A 157 8.51 -5.25 -15.58
C ASP A 157 8.97 -6.29 -14.53
N ALA A 158 8.34 -6.29 -13.34
CA ALA A 158 8.64 -7.26 -12.29
C ALA A 158 8.38 -8.71 -12.75
N ILE A 159 7.31 -8.94 -13.53
CA ILE A 159 7.09 -10.22 -14.19
C ILE A 159 8.22 -10.52 -15.16
N ALA A 160 8.56 -9.62 -16.09
CA ALA A 160 9.62 -9.89 -17.07
C ALA A 160 10.96 -10.25 -16.41
N GLU A 161 11.34 -9.56 -15.33
CA GLU A 161 12.55 -9.83 -14.56
C GLU A 161 12.53 -11.23 -13.91
N ALA A 162 11.40 -11.62 -13.31
CA ALA A 162 11.28 -12.93 -12.68
C ALA A 162 11.32 -14.09 -13.70
N GLU A 163 10.79 -13.93 -14.92
CA GLU A 163 10.94 -14.94 -15.99
C GLU A 163 12.41 -15.00 -16.46
N GLN A 164 13.10 -13.86 -16.54
CA GLN A 164 14.53 -13.83 -16.86
C GLN A 164 15.36 -14.55 -15.80
N GLN A 165 15.09 -14.31 -14.52
CA GLN A 165 15.77 -15.00 -13.42
C GLN A 165 15.52 -16.51 -13.50
N LYS A 166 14.26 -16.94 -13.64
CA LYS A 166 13.90 -18.35 -13.83
C LYS A 166 14.62 -18.99 -15.02
N THR A 167 14.78 -18.27 -16.13
CA THR A 167 15.52 -18.76 -17.31
C THR A 167 17.02 -18.90 -17.04
N LYS A 168 17.61 -17.95 -16.31
CA LYS A 168 19.00 -18.01 -15.87
C LYS A 168 19.24 -19.16 -14.89
N THR A 169 18.31 -19.40 -13.96
CA THR A 169 18.49 -20.43 -12.93
C THR A 169 18.07 -21.83 -13.37
N LYS A 170 17.15 -21.99 -14.34
CA LYS A 170 16.93 -23.27 -15.04
C LYS A 170 18.17 -23.79 -15.77
N LYS A 171 19.09 -22.89 -16.15
CA LYS A 171 20.40 -23.26 -16.70
C LYS A 171 21.41 -23.69 -15.60
N ALA A 172 21.02 -23.65 -14.31
CA ALA A 172 21.90 -23.84 -13.15
C ALA A 172 21.27 -24.73 -12.03
N THR A 173 20.75 -25.93 -12.35
CA THR A 173 20.27 -27.00 -11.40
C THR A 173 18.77 -26.93 -10.94
N PRO A 174 18.16 -27.92 -10.24
CA PRO A 174 16.81 -28.41 -10.55
C PRO A 174 15.69 -27.68 -9.76
N ALA A 175 15.07 -26.71 -10.43
CA ALA A 175 13.64 -26.41 -10.62
C ALA A 175 12.57 -26.43 -9.49
N GLY A 176 12.80 -26.90 -8.26
CA GLY A 176 11.73 -26.99 -7.24
C GLY A 176 11.62 -25.75 -6.34
N ALA A 177 12.63 -25.55 -5.48
CA ALA A 177 12.61 -24.53 -4.43
C ALA A 177 12.62 -23.09 -4.97
N GLN A 178 13.26 -22.86 -6.12
CA GLN A 178 13.40 -21.50 -6.68
C GLN A 178 12.08 -20.95 -7.23
N VAL A 179 11.16 -21.80 -7.69
CA VAL A 179 9.83 -21.34 -8.15
C VAL A 179 9.01 -20.82 -6.98
N HIS A 180 9.11 -21.45 -5.80
CA HIS A 180 8.44 -20.98 -4.60
C HIS A 180 8.97 -19.61 -4.15
N THR A 181 10.29 -19.43 -4.09
CA THR A 181 10.90 -18.14 -3.73
C THR A 181 10.58 -17.02 -4.71
N LEU A 182 10.55 -17.32 -6.03
CA LEU A 182 10.15 -16.35 -7.05
C LEU A 182 8.66 -15.96 -6.89
N ASN A 183 7.80 -16.91 -6.54
CA ASN A 183 6.40 -16.65 -6.28
C ASN A 183 6.20 -15.74 -5.06
N GLU A 184 6.84 -16.07 -3.93
CA GLU A 184 6.79 -15.26 -2.72
C GLU A 184 7.38 -13.86 -2.92
N THR A 185 8.47 -13.74 -3.67
CA THR A 185 9.09 -12.45 -3.99
C THR A 185 8.16 -11.58 -4.82
N LEU A 186 7.48 -12.14 -5.83
CA LEU A 186 6.54 -11.34 -6.62
C LEU A 186 5.26 -11.01 -5.84
N THR A 187 4.74 -11.91 -5.00
CA THR A 187 3.65 -11.59 -4.06
C THR A 187 4.07 -10.46 -3.11
N THR A 188 5.31 -10.49 -2.63
CA THR A 188 5.87 -9.43 -1.78
C THR A 188 6.03 -8.12 -2.55
N LEU A 189 6.51 -8.15 -3.80
CA LEU A 189 6.59 -6.97 -4.67
C LEU A 189 5.20 -6.42 -5.03
N LEU A 190 4.21 -7.27 -5.29
CA LEU A 190 2.81 -6.87 -5.46
C LEU A 190 2.28 -6.14 -4.22
N ASN A 191 2.66 -6.61 -3.02
CA ASN A 191 2.32 -5.98 -1.75
C ASN A 191 3.16 -4.72 -1.43
N LEU A 192 4.42 -4.64 -1.87
CA LEU A 192 5.33 -3.50 -1.65
C LEU A 192 5.05 -2.34 -2.62
N ASN A 193 4.67 -2.63 -3.87
CA ASN A 193 4.21 -1.61 -4.83
C ASN A 193 2.88 -0.95 -4.40
N ALA A 194 2.19 -1.50 -3.39
CA ALA A 194 1.10 -0.81 -2.72
C ALA A 194 1.57 0.27 -1.71
N MET A 195 2.86 0.29 -1.36
CA MET A 195 3.44 1.15 -0.32
C MET A 195 4.61 2.03 -0.79
N GLU A 196 5.32 1.67 -1.88
CA GLU A 196 6.50 2.42 -2.32
C GLU A 196 6.18 3.72 -3.09
N ASP A 197 5.02 3.84 -3.73
CA ASP A 197 4.56 5.08 -4.39
C ASP A 197 3.97 6.12 -3.41
N LEU A 198 4.00 5.87 -2.09
CA LEU A 198 3.68 6.86 -1.05
C LEU A 198 4.88 7.67 -0.56
N LYS A 199 6.08 7.44 -1.09
CA LYS A 199 7.21 8.34 -0.85
C LYS A 199 7.25 9.43 -1.90
N GLN A 200 6.40 10.45 -1.73
CA GLN A 200 6.74 11.76 -2.27
C GLN A 200 8.07 12.19 -1.63
N PRO A 201 9.02 12.79 -2.37
CA PRO A 201 10.23 13.32 -1.77
C PRO A 201 9.80 14.44 -0.84
N THR A 202 9.91 14.23 0.47
CA THR A 202 9.95 15.35 1.41
C THR A 202 11.11 16.23 0.98
N ALA A 203 10.79 17.33 0.32
CA ALA A 203 11.66 18.49 0.24
C ALA A 203 12.18 18.73 1.65
N SER A 204 13.51 18.72 1.78
CA SER A 204 14.18 19.01 3.03
C SER A 204 13.65 20.32 3.62
N PRO A 205 13.13 20.32 4.86
CA PRO A 205 13.40 21.43 5.74
C PRO A 205 14.85 21.23 6.19
N THR A 206 15.69 22.17 5.80
CA THR A 206 17.02 22.42 6.36
C THR A 206 17.09 22.03 7.84
N GLN A 207 18.13 21.28 8.16
CA GLN A 207 18.58 20.93 9.50
C GLN A 207 18.33 22.04 10.51
N ALA A 208 17.51 21.74 11.53
CA ALA A 208 17.79 22.19 12.88
C ALA A 208 18.10 20.92 13.68
N ALA A 209 19.39 20.63 13.84
CA ALA A 209 19.88 19.60 14.74
C ALA A 209 19.30 19.86 16.14
N LYS A 210 18.39 19.00 16.60
CA LYS A 210 18.13 18.84 18.02
C LYS A 210 18.93 17.63 18.48
N THR A 211 19.92 17.91 19.31
CA THR A 211 20.78 16.99 20.02
C THR A 211 19.94 15.87 20.67
N PRO A 212 20.30 14.58 20.53
CA PRO A 212 19.58 13.50 21.21
C PRO A 212 19.69 13.68 22.73
N SER A 213 18.56 13.59 23.43
CA SER A 213 18.54 13.48 24.89
C SER A 213 19.31 12.22 25.32
N GLY A 214 19.93 12.26 26.51
CA GLY A 214 20.83 11.21 27.00
C GLY A 214 20.20 9.82 27.13
N ASP A 215 18.87 9.74 27.26
CA ASP A 215 18.14 8.50 27.46
C ASP A 215 17.98 7.67 26.17
N SER A 216 17.90 8.30 25.00
CA SER A 216 17.80 7.59 23.72
C SER A 216 19.07 6.82 23.36
N LYS A 217 20.24 7.34 23.79
CA LYS A 217 21.53 6.69 23.54
C LYS A 217 21.69 5.42 24.40
N LYS A 218 21.25 5.48 25.66
CA LYS A 218 21.34 4.36 26.59
C LYS A 218 20.44 3.18 26.17
N GLN A 219 19.23 3.46 25.68
CA GLN A 219 18.35 2.41 25.16
C GLN A 219 18.87 1.79 23.86
N GLN A 220 19.49 2.57 22.98
CA GLN A 220 20.13 2.01 21.78
C GLN A 220 21.31 1.11 22.14
N GLU A 221 22.14 1.49 23.12
CA GLU A 221 23.25 0.66 23.61
C GLU A 221 22.76 -0.67 24.20
N GLU A 222 21.68 -0.66 25.00
CA GLU A 222 21.10 -1.88 25.58
C GLU A 222 20.49 -2.84 24.53
N VAL A 223 19.85 -2.31 23.49
CA VAL A 223 19.27 -3.14 22.42
C VAL A 223 20.37 -3.66 21.48
N GLU A 224 21.41 -2.85 21.22
CA GLU A 224 22.60 -3.26 20.49
C GLU A 224 23.35 -4.39 21.22
N GLU A 225 23.49 -4.33 22.54
CA GLU A 225 24.10 -5.42 23.33
C GLU A 225 23.31 -6.72 23.23
N LYS A 226 21.97 -6.64 23.28
CA LYS A 226 21.08 -7.79 23.06
C LYS A 226 21.25 -8.40 21.67
N CYS A 227 21.40 -7.57 20.64
CA CYS A 227 21.68 -8.08 19.29
C CYS A 227 23.06 -8.73 19.22
N ASN A 228 24.11 -8.12 19.78
CA ASN A 228 25.48 -8.65 19.74
C ASN A 228 25.65 -10.00 20.47
N ASN A 229 24.76 -10.34 21.41
CA ASN A 229 24.75 -11.64 22.09
C ASN A 229 24.16 -12.78 21.25
N ILE A 230 23.64 -12.50 20.05
CA ILE A 230 23.15 -13.51 19.10
C ILE A 230 24.31 -13.93 18.19
N ASP A 231 24.84 -15.13 18.44
CA ASP A 231 26.01 -15.70 17.75
C ASP A 231 25.64 -16.53 16.50
N LYS A 232 24.35 -16.75 16.26
CA LYS A 232 23.81 -17.58 15.18
C LYS A 232 23.03 -16.75 14.17
N GLU A 233 23.45 -16.82 12.91
CA GLU A 233 22.78 -16.18 11.76
C GLU A 233 21.27 -16.52 11.65
N PRO A 234 20.81 -17.79 11.85
CA PRO A 234 19.39 -18.12 11.81
C PRO A 234 18.57 -17.54 12.98
N ASP A 235 19.23 -17.04 14.02
CA ASP A 235 18.59 -16.39 15.16
C ASP A 235 18.66 -14.86 15.03
N CYS A 236 19.55 -14.35 14.18
CA CYS A 236 19.68 -12.93 13.85
C CYS A 236 18.94 -12.55 12.56
N ASN A 237 17.62 -12.75 12.57
CA ASN A 237 16.76 -12.30 11.48
C ASN A 237 15.52 -11.59 12.03
N GLN A 238 14.85 -10.86 11.15
CA GLN A 238 13.69 -10.05 11.49
C GLN A 238 12.50 -10.88 12.03
N HIS A 239 12.45 -12.19 11.77
CA HIS A 239 11.38 -13.05 12.27
C HIS A 239 11.55 -13.44 13.75
N LYS A 240 12.79 -13.60 14.22
CA LYS A 240 13.08 -13.93 15.63
C LYS A 240 13.47 -12.72 16.46
N ASN A 241 14.20 -11.79 15.85
CA ASN A 241 14.73 -10.59 16.49
C ASN A 241 14.50 -9.39 15.55
N PRO A 242 13.29 -8.81 15.53
CA PRO A 242 12.89 -7.78 14.55
C PRO A 242 13.73 -6.50 14.60
N LYS A 243 14.46 -6.25 15.70
CA LYS A 243 15.36 -5.11 15.85
C LYS A 243 16.78 -5.38 15.35
N CYS A 244 17.17 -6.64 15.16
CA CYS A 244 18.54 -7.02 14.87
C CYS A 244 18.73 -7.46 13.40
N THR A 245 19.95 -7.29 12.88
CA THR A 245 20.34 -7.73 11.54
C THR A 245 21.72 -8.37 11.57
N TRP A 246 21.90 -9.40 10.74
CA TRP A 246 23.18 -10.08 10.59
C TRP A 246 24.09 -9.30 9.65
N ASP A 247 25.30 -8.98 10.10
CA ASP A 247 26.32 -8.41 9.22
C ASP A 247 26.98 -9.53 8.39
N GLY A 248 26.33 -9.85 7.27
CA GLY A 248 26.77 -10.87 6.33
C GLY A 248 27.99 -10.46 5.50
N GLU A 249 28.29 -9.16 5.41
CA GLU A 249 29.36 -8.57 4.60
C GLU A 249 30.72 -8.56 5.32
N ALA A 250 30.72 -8.67 6.66
CA ALA A 250 31.95 -8.81 7.43
C ALA A 250 32.70 -10.13 7.16
N LYS A 251 34.04 -10.07 7.02
CA LYS A 251 34.89 -11.27 6.91
C LYS A 251 34.93 -12.02 8.25
N ARG A 252 34.86 -13.36 8.25
CA ARG A 252 35.06 -14.16 9.47
C ARG A 252 36.42 -13.81 10.10
N PRO A 253 36.50 -13.59 11.42
CA PRO A 253 35.54 -13.92 12.49
C PRO A 253 34.60 -12.76 12.91
N LYS A 254 34.49 -11.69 12.11
CA LYS A 254 33.74 -10.46 12.48
C LYS A 254 32.25 -10.47 12.13
N LYS A 255 31.72 -11.59 11.61
CA LYS A 255 30.28 -11.74 11.36
C LYS A 255 29.54 -11.80 12.69
N LYS A 256 28.65 -10.85 12.94
CA LYS A 256 27.88 -10.75 14.18
C LYS A 256 26.52 -10.13 13.92
N CYS A 257 25.63 -10.36 14.85
CA CYS A 257 24.32 -9.74 14.87
C CYS A 257 24.42 -8.33 15.48
N THR A 258 23.80 -7.32 14.85
CA THR A 258 23.86 -5.90 15.28
C THR A 258 22.49 -5.26 15.21
N LEU A 259 22.29 -4.10 15.85
CA LEU A 259 21.04 -3.35 15.77
C LEU A 259 20.85 -2.81 14.35
N SER A 260 19.71 -3.11 13.75
CA SER A 260 19.32 -2.57 12.45
C SER A 260 19.00 -1.07 12.53
N GLU A 261 19.05 -0.36 11.41
CA GLU A 261 18.63 1.04 11.32
C GLU A 261 17.16 1.24 11.74
N THR A 262 16.28 0.32 11.37
CA THR A 262 14.89 0.28 11.86
C THR A 262 14.83 0.06 13.38
N GLY A 263 15.71 -0.78 13.92
CA GLY A 263 15.88 -1.01 15.35
C GLY A 263 16.32 0.26 16.10
N LYS A 264 17.23 1.06 15.53
CA LYS A 264 17.67 2.35 16.08
C LYS A 264 16.53 3.37 16.14
N GLN A 265 15.73 3.47 15.08
CA GLN A 265 14.57 4.35 15.02
C GLN A 265 13.48 3.92 16.02
N THR A 266 13.27 2.62 16.18
CA THR A 266 12.28 2.08 17.12
C THR A 266 12.71 2.30 18.56
N ALA A 267 13.99 2.06 18.89
CA ALA A 267 14.55 2.33 20.22
C ALA A 267 14.49 3.84 20.57
N ALA A 268 14.73 4.73 19.60
CA ALA A 268 14.58 6.17 19.82
C ALA A 268 13.13 6.56 20.13
N LYS A 269 12.15 6.01 19.40
CA LYS A 269 10.71 6.23 19.65
C LYS A 269 10.23 5.63 20.97
N GLU A 270 10.78 4.49 21.39
CA GLU A 270 10.48 3.88 22.68
C GLU A 270 11.02 4.72 23.86
N ALA A 271 12.17 5.37 23.68
CA ALA A 271 12.73 6.31 24.66
C ALA A 271 11.85 7.56 24.80
N GLU A 272 11.41 8.15 23.69
CA GLU A 272 10.53 9.33 23.68
C GLU A 272 9.17 9.06 24.35
N ASN A 273 8.65 7.83 24.26
CA ASN A 273 7.40 7.43 24.91
C ASN A 273 7.55 7.13 26.42
N GLN A 274 8.77 6.94 26.92
CA GLN A 274 9.03 6.79 28.35
C GLN A 274 9.15 8.15 29.06
N GLU A 275 9.70 9.19 28.40
CA GLU A 275 9.70 10.58 28.93
C GLU A 275 8.27 11.14 29.11
N GLY A 276 7.26 10.61 28.39
CA GLY A 276 5.87 11.03 28.51
C GLY A 276 5.10 10.47 29.72
N LYS A 277 5.68 9.56 30.51
CA LYS A 277 4.98 8.93 31.66
C LYS A 277 5.22 9.60 33.02
N ASP A 278 6.21 10.48 33.15
CA ASP A 278 6.49 11.20 34.40
C ASP A 278 5.97 12.65 34.44
N GLY A 279 5.19 13.07 33.42
CA GLY A 279 4.75 14.45 33.24
C GLY A 279 3.24 14.68 33.14
N LYS A 280 2.38 13.83 33.72
CA LYS A 280 0.92 14.08 33.72
C LYS A 280 0.47 14.67 35.06
N SER A 281 0.53 15.99 35.17
CA SER A 281 -0.28 16.71 36.14
C SER A 281 -1.75 16.40 35.87
N ASP A 282 -2.40 15.86 36.90
CA ASP A 282 -3.78 15.37 36.93
C ASP A 282 -4.79 16.44 36.46
N CYS A 283 -5.21 16.35 35.19
CA CYS A 283 -6.34 17.10 34.62
C CYS A 283 -7.70 16.41 34.87
N SER A 284 -7.78 15.47 35.81
CA SER A 284 -9.02 14.80 36.27
C SER A 284 -9.55 15.36 37.60
N ALA A 285 -8.90 16.37 38.19
CA ALA A 285 -9.32 17.00 39.44
C ALA A 285 -10.18 18.27 39.28
N ARG A 286 -10.25 18.90 38.09
CA ARG A 286 -10.92 20.21 37.92
C ARG A 286 -12.36 20.21 37.42
N ILE A 287 -12.90 19.07 36.96
CA ILE A 287 -14.29 19.00 36.45
C ILE A 287 -15.31 18.68 37.56
N ARG A 288 -14.87 18.24 38.76
CA ARG A 288 -15.79 17.86 39.86
C ARG A 288 -16.37 19.03 40.69
N ASN A 289 -15.96 20.27 40.46
CA ASN A 289 -16.46 21.44 41.23
C ASN A 289 -17.47 22.34 40.49
N PHE A 290 -17.94 21.98 39.29
CA PHE A 290 -18.93 22.80 38.56
C PHE A 290 -20.37 22.28 38.65
N VAL A 291 -20.63 21.20 39.40
CA VAL A 291 -21.99 20.60 39.56
C VAL A 291 -22.56 20.80 40.98
N ARG A 292 -22.01 21.76 41.75
CA ARG A 292 -22.65 22.25 42.98
C ARG A 292 -22.50 23.77 43.08
N GLN A 293 -23.42 24.47 42.42
CA GLN A 293 -24.03 25.73 42.84
C GLN A 293 -25.28 25.98 42.00
#